data_AF-A0AAD8HHJ5-F1
#
_entry.id   AF-A0AAD8HHJ5-F1
#
_cell.length_a   1.000
_cell.length_b   1.000
_cell.length_c   1.000
_cell.angle_alpha   90.00
_cell.angle_beta   90.00
_cell.angle_gamma   90.00
#
_symmetry.space_group_name_H-M   'P 1'
#
loop_
_entity.id
_entity.type
_entity.pdbx_description
1 polymer ?
#
loop_
_entity_poly.entity_id
_entity_poly.type
_entity_poly.pdbx_seq_one_letter_code
_entity_poly.pdbx_strand_id
1 'polypeptide(L)'
;MFGGNVSPANSPHLRKSSSRSRVFDLGVGDLGSSAEENFLQSVGSDEMKGVSTPLTSVAIMPSPVLLWRLKVLLFVIWGFICCKVGWGSVMRMSADLRDLFLYEAFLYYNPLLLVTMMVWLWGINLWVFFQANINYATIFELDQYHLTHREIWKCATWMTIIVPTSMTAYLYLYSHGEVPLAAFQPVLLYSAVVMIIIFPFDIFYLSSRYFLLRTLWRIVFPLQAITFPDFFVADIFTSMSKVFSDLERSVCRMVHRQVATIAWFEADSICGSHSVAIPIVLVLPYIFRLFQCLRQYKDTGEKTTLLNALKYSTAVPVIFLSALKYHVLPDQWTSIYRPLWLLSSVLNSSYSFYWDVNRDWDMSGFTRIFKFSKLHFFSHMFYGRKWVYLWVLSSNLILRCTWTYKLSAHLRHNYLTVFAITALEIFRRFQWVFFRVEKEVNKMNLKQNIPLSTMDKSTEEDALLSSDYNV
;
A
#
# COMPACT_ATOMS: atom_id res chain seq x y z
N MET A 1 -11.09 -73.64 -5.43
CA MET A 1 -9.68 -73.17 -5.50
C MET A 1 -9.51 -72.11 -4.42
N PHE A 2 -8.59 -72.40 -3.49
CA PHE A 2 -8.12 -71.64 -2.33
C PHE A 2 -8.00 -70.12 -2.57
N GLY A 3 -8.22 -69.16 -1.66
CA GLY A 3 -8.06 -69.12 -0.20
C GLY A 3 -6.99 -68.07 0.15
N GLY A 4 -7.24 -67.17 1.12
CA GLY A 4 -6.16 -66.55 1.92
C GLY A 4 -6.08 -65.01 2.02
N ASN A 5 -6.24 -64.51 3.26
CA ASN A 5 -5.75 -63.23 3.81
C ASN A 5 -4.24 -62.99 3.56
N VAL A 6 -3.79 -61.73 3.70
CA VAL A 6 -2.65 -61.26 4.56
C VAL A 6 -2.20 -59.84 4.17
N SER A 7 -2.13 -58.94 5.16
CA SER A 7 -1.14 -57.84 5.31
C SER A 7 -0.26 -58.21 6.53
N PRO A 8 0.91 -57.61 6.85
CA PRO A 8 1.62 -56.41 6.36
C PRO A 8 3.19 -56.55 6.28
N ALA A 9 3.92 -55.41 6.28
CA ALA A 9 5.36 -55.16 6.59
C ALA A 9 6.30 -55.06 5.36
N ASN A 10 7.14 -54.04 5.13
CA ASN A 10 7.98 -53.21 6.00
C ASN A 10 8.26 -51.80 5.43
N SER A 11 8.22 -50.77 6.29
CA SER A 11 9.03 -49.52 6.23
C SER A 11 10.38 -49.75 6.95
N PRO A 12 11.34 -48.79 7.18
CA PRO A 12 11.32 -47.32 7.00
C PRO A 12 12.65 -46.67 6.51
N HIS A 13 12.60 -45.37 6.15
CA HIS A 13 13.66 -44.42 6.55
C HIS A 13 13.07 -43.03 6.84
N LEU A 14 13.13 -42.67 8.13
CA LEU A 14 12.76 -41.42 8.76
C LEU A 14 13.82 -40.33 8.52
N ARG A 15 13.39 -39.06 8.35
CA ARG A 15 14.13 -37.93 8.94
C ARG A 15 13.18 -36.90 9.58
N LYS A 16 13.41 -36.72 10.88
CA LYS A 16 12.67 -36.04 11.95
C LYS A 16 12.28 -34.58 11.66
N SER A 17 11.03 -34.27 12.00
CA SER A 17 10.54 -32.96 12.45
C SER A 17 10.84 -32.79 13.94
N SER A 18 11.30 -31.60 14.36
CA SER A 18 11.40 -31.23 15.77
C SER A 18 10.42 -30.08 16.04
N SER A 19 9.31 -30.44 16.68
CA SER A 19 8.43 -29.55 17.41
C SER A 19 8.96 -29.40 18.84
N ARG A 20 9.08 -28.16 19.35
CA ARG A 20 9.25 -27.88 20.78
C ARG A 20 7.92 -27.41 21.35
N SER A 21 7.33 -28.23 22.21
CA SER A 21 6.31 -27.83 23.17
C SER A 21 6.97 -27.03 24.30
N ARG A 22 6.35 -25.90 24.69
CA ARG A 22 6.65 -25.20 25.94
C ARG A 22 5.74 -25.77 27.02
N VAL A 23 6.34 -26.36 28.04
CA VAL A 23 5.67 -26.72 29.29
C VAL A 23 5.78 -25.53 30.24
N PHE A 24 4.64 -25.13 30.80
CA PHE A 24 4.53 -24.24 31.95
C PHE A 24 4.87 -25.02 33.21
N ASP A 25 5.73 -24.48 34.07
CA ASP A 25 5.79 -24.86 35.47
C ASP A 25 5.56 -23.64 36.36
N LEU A 26 4.66 -23.84 37.31
CA LEU A 26 4.18 -22.90 38.31
C LEU A 26 4.29 -23.66 39.63
N GLY A 27 5.12 -23.20 40.57
CA GLY A 27 5.36 -23.94 41.82
C GLY A 27 6.27 -23.21 42.81
N VAL A 28 5.62 -22.58 43.77
CA VAL A 28 6.06 -21.91 45.00
C VAL A 28 6.95 -22.78 45.92
N GLY A 29 7.87 -22.17 46.70
CA GLY A 29 8.23 -22.69 48.03
C GLY A 29 9.68 -22.51 48.54
N ASP A 30 9.90 -21.44 49.30
CA ASP A 30 10.70 -21.30 50.54
C ASP A 30 12.24 -21.29 50.65
N LEU A 31 12.66 -20.19 51.32
CA LEU A 31 13.71 -19.96 52.35
C LEU A 31 15.18 -20.33 52.13
N GLY A 32 16.05 -19.33 52.33
CA GLY A 32 17.44 -19.56 52.76
C GLY A 32 18.38 -18.38 52.52
N SER A 33 18.79 -17.70 53.59
CA SER A 33 19.58 -16.48 53.70
C SER A 33 21.04 -16.51 53.22
N SER A 34 21.58 -15.29 53.01
CA SER A 34 22.98 -14.85 53.25
C SER A 34 24.09 -15.46 52.38
N ALA A 35 25.19 -14.81 52.01
CA ALA A 35 25.68 -13.44 52.04
C ALA A 35 26.97 -13.44 51.17
N GLU A 36 27.29 -12.27 50.62
CA GLU A 36 28.63 -11.67 50.42
C GLU A 36 29.81 -12.45 49.78
N GLU A 37 30.41 -11.74 48.82
CA GLU A 37 31.85 -11.47 48.63
C GLU A 37 32.83 -12.63 48.34
N ASN A 38 33.40 -12.66 47.13
CA ASN A 38 34.58 -11.92 46.65
C ASN A 38 35.93 -12.49 47.13
N PHE A 39 36.81 -12.59 46.15
CA PHE A 39 38.28 -12.61 46.25
C PHE A 39 38.97 -13.86 46.82
N LEU A 40 39.48 -14.68 45.90
CA LEU A 40 40.81 -15.28 46.06
C LEU A 40 41.65 -15.00 44.81
N GLN A 41 42.67 -14.17 44.98
CA GLN A 41 43.81 -14.07 44.08
C GLN A 41 45.05 -14.02 44.97
N SER A 42 45.95 -15.01 44.84
CA SER A 42 47.39 -14.84 45.10
C SER A 42 48.14 -16.13 44.69
N VAL A 43 48.92 -16.07 43.60
CA VAL A 43 50.41 -16.18 43.53
C VAL A 43 50.94 -17.58 43.88
N GLY A 44 51.75 -18.27 43.08
CA GLY A 44 52.43 -17.96 41.82
C GLY A 44 53.49 -19.05 41.56
N SER A 45 54.04 -19.10 40.33
CA SER A 45 55.44 -19.50 40.05
C SER A 45 55.65 -19.68 38.54
N ASP A 46 56.78 -19.16 38.09
CA ASP A 46 57.35 -19.14 36.73
C ASP A 46 57.40 -20.49 36.02
N GLU A 47 57.20 -20.50 34.69
CA GLU A 47 58.28 -20.78 33.73
C GLU A 47 57.80 -20.74 32.27
N MET A 48 58.73 -20.37 31.41
CA MET A 48 58.58 -19.88 30.05
C MET A 48 58.79 -21.01 29.04
N LYS A 49 57.85 -21.23 28.10
CA LYS A 49 58.09 -21.37 26.63
C LYS A 49 56.91 -22.02 25.89
N GLY A 50 56.31 -21.22 25.01
CA GLY A 50 56.05 -21.60 23.62
C GLY A 50 55.03 -22.70 23.34
N VAL A 51 53.74 -22.33 23.29
CA VAL A 51 52.76 -23.05 22.48
C VAL A 51 52.01 -22.03 21.61
N SER A 52 52.14 -22.21 20.30
CA SER A 52 51.43 -21.49 19.25
C SER A 52 49.92 -21.62 19.42
N THR A 53 49.25 -20.53 19.81
CA THR A 53 47.78 -20.42 19.70
C THR A 53 47.39 -20.10 18.26
N PRO A 54 46.43 -20.82 17.66
CA PRO A 54 45.88 -20.43 16.37
C PRO A 54 45.16 -19.09 16.54
N LEU A 55 45.53 -18.12 15.72
CA LEU A 55 44.87 -16.82 15.63
C LEU A 55 43.46 -17.04 15.08
N THR A 56 42.50 -17.38 15.94
CA THR A 56 41.09 -17.16 15.62
C THR A 56 40.90 -15.65 15.58
N SER A 57 40.97 -15.09 14.38
CA SER A 57 40.47 -13.76 14.09
C SER A 57 38.98 -13.76 14.38
N VAL A 58 38.61 -13.50 15.64
CA VAL A 58 37.25 -13.16 15.99
C VAL A 58 37.00 -11.84 15.27
N ALA A 59 36.31 -11.90 14.12
CA ALA A 59 35.82 -10.71 13.47
C ALA A 59 34.95 -9.98 14.50
N ILE A 60 35.47 -8.88 15.05
CA ILE A 60 34.75 -8.02 15.98
C ILE A 60 33.61 -7.42 15.16
N MET A 61 32.45 -8.10 15.16
CA MET A 61 31.28 -7.56 14.51
C MET A 61 30.87 -6.30 15.27
N PRO A 62 30.81 -5.13 14.61
CA PRO A 62 30.39 -3.90 15.26
C PRO A 62 29.01 -4.09 15.88
N SER A 63 28.80 -3.50 17.06
CA SER A 63 27.54 -3.69 17.79
C SER A 63 26.34 -3.28 16.91
N PRO A 64 25.18 -3.95 17.05
CA PRO A 64 23.99 -3.62 16.24
C PRO A 64 23.58 -2.14 16.32
N VAL A 65 23.81 -1.51 17.49
CA VAL A 65 23.55 -0.08 17.71
C VAL A 65 24.53 0.78 16.92
N LEU A 66 25.82 0.42 16.87
CA LEU A 66 26.82 1.12 16.08
C LEU A 66 26.51 1.02 14.58
N LEU A 67 26.14 -0.17 14.10
CA LEU A 67 25.72 -0.38 12.71
C LEU A 67 24.48 0.43 12.34
N TRP A 68 23.49 0.51 13.24
CA TRP A 68 22.31 1.32 13.02
C TRP A 68 22.64 2.82 12.96
N ARG A 69 23.45 3.33 13.90
CA ARG A 69 23.91 4.73 13.91
C ARG A 69 24.69 5.08 12.63
N LEU A 70 25.58 4.19 12.20
CA LEU A 70 26.34 4.37 10.96
C LEU A 70 25.43 4.43 9.74
N LYS A 71 24.44 3.54 9.64
CA LYS A 71 23.46 3.55 8.54
C LYS A 71 22.65 4.85 8.50
N VAL A 72 22.21 5.35 9.65
CA VAL A 72 21.50 6.64 9.76
C VAL A 72 22.40 7.79 9.31
N LEU A 73 23.65 7.82 9.77
CA LEU A 73 24.62 8.83 9.35
C LEU A 73 24.84 8.81 7.83
N LEU A 74 25.06 7.64 7.24
CA LEU A 74 25.24 7.48 5.79
C LEU A 74 24.00 7.95 5.01
N PHE A 75 22.80 7.67 5.52
CA PHE A 75 21.55 8.14 4.91
C PHE A 75 21.44 9.68 4.95
N VAL A 76 21.80 10.31 6.06
CA VAL A 76 21.81 11.78 6.18
C VAL A 76 22.85 12.39 5.24
N ILE A 77 24.06 11.83 5.17
CA ILE A 77 25.12 12.27 4.25
C ILE A 77 24.64 12.15 2.80
N TRP A 78 24.06 11.01 2.43
CA TRP A 78 23.47 10.80 1.10
C TRP A 78 22.42 11.87 0.77
N GLY A 79 21.48 12.13 1.69
CA GLY A 79 20.45 13.15 1.52
C GLY A 79 21.05 14.55 1.31
N PHE A 80 22.06 14.91 2.11
CA PHE A 80 22.78 16.18 1.95
C PHE A 80 23.48 16.29 0.59
N ILE A 81 24.13 15.22 0.12
CA ILE A 81 24.76 15.17 -1.20
C ILE A 81 23.71 15.38 -2.29
N CYS A 82 22.58 14.66 -2.24
CA CYS A 82 21.49 14.81 -3.20
C CYS A 82 20.96 16.24 -3.24
N CYS A 83 20.71 16.86 -2.07
CA CYS A 83 20.27 18.25 -1.99
C CYS A 83 21.31 19.22 -2.56
N LYS A 84 22.59 19.07 -2.20
CA LYS A 84 23.67 19.96 -2.65
C LYS A 84 23.90 19.85 -4.16
N VAL A 85 23.90 18.64 -4.71
CA VAL A 85 24.03 18.40 -6.15
C VAL A 85 22.80 18.91 -6.88
N GLY A 86 21.60 18.55 -6.43
CA GLY A 86 20.34 19.01 -7.02
C GLY A 86 20.23 20.54 -7.05
N TRP A 87 20.54 21.20 -5.93
CA TRP A 87 20.58 22.67 -5.85
C TRP A 87 21.60 23.27 -6.82
N GLY A 88 22.83 22.72 -6.85
CA GLY A 88 23.87 23.16 -7.78
C GLY A 88 23.45 23.04 -9.25
N SER A 89 22.82 21.93 -9.62
CA SER A 89 22.30 21.69 -10.98
C SER A 89 21.20 22.68 -11.37
N VAL A 90 20.27 22.97 -10.45
CA VAL A 90 19.16 23.92 -10.68
C VAL A 90 19.68 25.36 -10.81
N MET A 91 20.64 25.75 -9.96
CA MET A 91 21.22 27.10 -9.97
C MET A 91 22.12 27.36 -11.18
N ARG A 92 22.62 26.30 -11.83
CA ARG A 92 23.36 26.39 -13.10
C ARG A 92 22.46 26.75 -14.29
N MET A 93 21.17 26.44 -14.22
CA MET A 93 20.21 26.73 -15.28
C MET A 93 19.82 28.22 -15.27
N SER A 94 19.62 28.80 -16.46
CA SER A 94 19.12 30.17 -16.61
C SER A 94 17.75 30.31 -15.92
N ALA A 95 17.45 31.52 -15.44
CA ALA A 95 16.20 31.78 -14.71
C ALA A 95 14.97 31.39 -15.55
N ASP A 96 14.99 31.69 -16.85
CA ASP A 96 13.87 31.44 -17.77
C ASP A 96 13.61 29.95 -18.03
N LEU A 97 14.64 29.10 -17.93
CA LEU A 97 14.54 27.66 -18.16
C LEU A 97 14.38 26.85 -16.86
N ARG A 98 14.58 27.47 -15.70
CA ARG A 98 14.61 26.77 -14.40
C ARG A 98 13.28 26.10 -14.06
N ASP A 99 12.17 26.79 -14.28
CA ASP A 99 10.84 26.26 -13.97
C ASP A 99 10.47 25.10 -14.89
N LEU A 100 10.84 25.21 -16.18
CA LEU A 100 10.68 24.13 -17.14
C LEU A 100 11.53 22.93 -16.75
N PHE A 101 12.80 23.15 -16.45
CA PHE A 101 13.74 22.12 -16.03
C PHE A 101 13.25 21.34 -14.81
N LEU A 102 12.75 22.03 -13.79
CA LEU A 102 12.15 21.40 -12.60
C LEU A 102 10.86 20.66 -12.94
N TYR A 103 10.00 21.25 -13.77
CA TYR A 103 8.78 20.60 -14.22
C TYR A 103 9.06 19.27 -14.94
N GLU A 104 10.07 19.22 -15.82
CA GLU A 104 10.46 17.98 -16.50
C GLU A 104 10.94 16.91 -15.53
N ALA A 105 11.79 17.27 -14.57
CA ALA A 105 12.23 16.35 -13.53
C ALA A 105 11.03 15.81 -12.72
N PHE A 106 10.13 16.69 -12.28
CA PHE A 106 8.92 16.26 -11.57
C PHE A 106 8.02 15.37 -12.42
N LEU A 107 7.88 15.64 -13.71
CA LEU A 107 7.09 14.81 -14.62
C LEU A 107 7.56 13.35 -14.57
N TYR A 108 8.87 13.10 -14.68
CA TYR A 108 9.42 11.74 -14.70
C TYR A 108 9.51 11.07 -13.33
N TYR A 109 9.73 11.81 -12.25
CA TYR A 109 10.00 11.20 -10.94
C TYR A 109 8.81 11.21 -9.99
N ASN A 110 7.82 12.09 -10.19
CA ASN A 110 6.62 12.18 -9.35
C ASN A 110 5.86 10.84 -9.22
N PRO A 111 5.63 10.05 -10.30
CA PRO A 111 4.91 8.78 -10.16
C PRO A 111 5.60 7.83 -9.18
N LEU A 112 6.91 7.63 -9.32
CA LEU A 112 7.66 6.71 -8.47
C LEU A 112 7.85 7.25 -7.04
N LEU A 113 7.96 8.56 -6.85
CA LEU A 113 7.97 9.17 -5.52
C LEU A 113 6.64 8.92 -4.78
N LEU A 114 5.51 9.10 -5.46
CA LEU A 114 4.19 8.85 -4.89
C LEU A 114 3.90 7.35 -4.65
N VAL A 115 4.37 6.47 -5.54
CA VAL A 115 4.34 5.02 -5.30
C VAL A 115 5.19 4.67 -4.07
N THR A 116 6.39 5.25 -3.93
CA THR A 116 7.26 5.06 -2.76
C THR A 116 6.56 5.48 -1.46
N MET A 117 5.87 6.63 -1.48
CA MET A 117 5.06 7.09 -0.35
C MET A 117 3.94 6.11 -0.01
N MET A 118 3.21 5.58 -1.00
CA MET A 118 2.17 4.57 -0.78
C MET A 118 2.73 3.30 -0.13
N VAL A 119 3.91 2.84 -0.55
CA VAL A 119 4.58 1.66 0.04
C VAL A 119 4.98 1.91 1.49
N TRP A 120 5.49 3.11 1.81
CA TRP A 120 5.75 3.51 3.21
C TRP A 120 4.49 3.47 4.08
N LEU A 121 3.42 4.09 3.60
CA LEU A 121 2.13 4.14 4.30
C LEU A 121 1.51 2.74 4.45
N TRP A 122 1.65 1.89 3.45
CA TRP A 122 1.25 0.49 3.55
C TRP A 122 2.03 -0.28 4.61
N GLY A 123 3.35 -0.08 4.70
CA GLY A 123 4.17 -0.64 5.78
C GLY A 123 3.71 -0.19 7.17
N ILE A 124 3.28 1.07 7.31
CA ILE A 124 2.69 1.58 8.56
C ILE A 124 1.37 0.87 8.86
N ASN A 125 0.47 0.72 7.87
CA ASN A 125 -0.79 -0.03 8.04
C ASN A 125 -0.52 -1.44 8.57
N LEU A 126 0.39 -2.19 7.95
CA LEU A 126 0.75 -3.54 8.38
C LEU A 126 1.36 -3.58 9.78
N TRP A 127 2.20 -2.60 10.12
CA TRP A 127 2.77 -2.50 11.46
C TRP A 127 1.69 -2.28 12.52
N VAL A 128 0.72 -1.38 12.28
CA VAL A 128 -0.40 -1.18 13.19
C VAL A 128 -1.27 -2.43 13.30
N PHE A 129 -1.56 -3.12 12.19
CA PHE A 129 -2.30 -4.38 12.23
C PHE A 129 -1.60 -5.45 13.06
N PHE A 130 -0.27 -5.53 12.94
CA PHE A 130 0.54 -6.40 13.77
C PHE A 130 0.45 -6.03 15.26
N GLN A 131 0.57 -4.75 15.62
CA GLN A 131 0.42 -4.28 17.01
C GLN A 131 -0.98 -4.54 17.58
N ALA A 132 -2.02 -4.45 16.73
CA ALA A 132 -3.40 -4.69 17.10
C ALA A 132 -3.78 -6.19 17.13
N ASN A 133 -2.81 -7.11 16.93
CA ASN A 133 -3.01 -8.56 16.83
C ASN A 133 -4.03 -8.97 15.75
N ILE A 134 -4.14 -8.20 14.67
CA ILE A 134 -5.00 -8.52 13.53
C ILE A 134 -4.24 -9.47 12.59
N ASN A 135 -4.78 -10.66 12.36
CA ASN A 135 -4.23 -11.62 11.41
C ASN A 135 -4.58 -11.21 9.96
N TYR A 136 -3.88 -10.19 9.46
CA TYR A 136 -4.07 -9.68 8.10
C TYR A 136 -3.71 -10.71 7.02
N ALA A 137 -2.85 -11.69 7.31
CA ALA A 137 -2.52 -12.75 6.35
C ALA A 137 -3.75 -13.59 5.99
N THR A 138 -4.61 -13.91 6.96
CA THR A 138 -5.89 -14.59 6.70
C THR A 138 -6.86 -13.71 5.91
N ILE A 139 -6.93 -12.41 6.22
CA ILE A 139 -7.85 -11.48 5.55
C ILE A 139 -7.52 -11.33 4.06
N PHE A 140 -6.22 -11.24 3.77
CA PHE A 140 -5.71 -11.06 2.41
C PHE A 140 -5.38 -12.37 1.70
N GLU A 141 -5.66 -13.53 2.32
CA GLU A 141 -5.35 -14.87 1.78
C GLU A 141 -3.88 -15.00 1.36
N LEU A 142 -2.97 -14.51 2.21
CA LEU A 142 -1.53 -14.47 1.94
C LEU A 142 -0.86 -15.78 2.36
N ASP A 143 0.11 -16.23 1.54
CA ASP A 143 1.00 -17.32 1.88
C ASP A 143 1.95 -16.96 3.03
N GLN A 144 2.47 -17.97 3.73
CA GLN A 144 3.40 -17.80 4.86
C GLN A 144 4.71 -17.07 4.49
N TYR A 145 5.08 -17.07 3.21
CA TYR A 145 6.29 -16.43 2.68
C TYR A 145 6.06 -15.00 2.19
N HIS A 146 4.91 -14.40 2.49
CA HIS A 146 4.63 -13.02 2.09
C HIS A 146 5.39 -12.00 2.93
N LEU A 147 5.74 -10.87 2.30
CA LEU A 147 6.41 -9.73 2.92
C LEU A 147 5.73 -9.25 4.22
N THR A 148 6.54 -9.17 5.26
CA THR A 148 6.19 -8.54 6.54
C THR A 148 6.33 -7.01 6.47
N HIS A 149 5.75 -6.28 7.44
CA HIS A 149 5.92 -4.82 7.54
C HIS A 149 7.39 -4.37 7.51
N ARG A 150 8.30 -5.15 8.11
CA ARG A 150 9.74 -4.87 8.12
C ARG A 150 10.36 -4.94 6.74
N GLU A 151 9.99 -5.94 5.96
CA GLU A 151 10.52 -6.13 4.60
C GLU A 151 9.92 -5.11 3.64
N ILE A 152 8.64 -4.76 3.80
CA ILE A 152 8.04 -3.64 3.07
C ILE A 152 8.78 -2.33 3.34
N TRP A 153 9.14 -2.03 4.58
CA TRP A 153 9.96 -0.83 4.88
C TRP A 153 11.38 -0.91 4.33
N LYS A 154 11.99 -2.10 4.22
CA LYS A 154 13.27 -2.25 3.50
C LYS A 154 13.10 -1.89 2.02
N CYS A 155 12.04 -2.39 1.37
CA CYS A 155 11.72 -2.02 -0.02
C CYS A 155 11.49 -0.51 -0.15
N ALA A 156 10.68 0.08 0.74
CA ALA A 156 10.40 1.52 0.74
C ALA A 156 11.67 2.36 0.94
N THR A 157 12.59 1.91 1.81
CA THR A 157 13.89 2.57 2.02
C THR A 157 14.75 2.53 0.76
N TRP A 158 14.86 1.37 0.10
CA TRP A 158 15.60 1.27 -1.17
C TRP A 158 15.00 2.15 -2.26
N MET A 159 13.67 2.18 -2.40
CA MET A 159 12.99 3.09 -3.33
C MET A 159 13.27 4.56 -2.99
N THR A 160 13.29 4.91 -1.71
CA THR A 160 13.61 6.27 -1.22
C THR A 160 15.05 6.68 -1.52
N ILE A 161 15.97 5.72 -1.64
CA ILE A 161 17.36 6.01 -2.04
C ILE A 161 17.46 6.07 -3.57
N ILE A 162 16.95 5.06 -4.27
CA ILE A 162 17.14 4.88 -5.72
C ILE A 162 16.45 5.98 -6.52
N VAL A 163 15.18 6.29 -6.22
CA VAL A 163 14.37 7.24 -7.01
C VAL A 163 14.97 8.67 -6.94
N PRO A 164 15.25 9.25 -5.75
CA PRO A 164 15.87 10.57 -5.66
C PRO A 164 17.31 10.60 -6.14
N THR A 165 18.07 9.50 -6.02
CA THR A 165 19.42 9.42 -6.60
C THR A 165 19.37 9.52 -8.11
N SER A 166 18.47 8.78 -8.76
CA SER A 166 18.26 8.85 -10.21
C SER A 166 17.77 10.24 -10.64
N MET A 167 16.85 10.86 -9.89
CA MET A 167 16.43 12.25 -10.10
C MET A 167 17.59 13.23 -10.00
N THR A 168 18.44 13.09 -8.99
CA THR A 168 19.63 13.94 -8.79
C THR A 168 20.61 13.75 -9.95
N ALA A 169 20.84 12.52 -10.39
CA ALA A 169 21.69 12.22 -11.54
C ALA A 169 21.13 12.82 -12.83
N TYR A 170 19.81 12.74 -13.06
CA TYR A 170 19.13 13.38 -14.18
C TYR A 170 19.36 14.90 -14.17
N LEU A 171 19.11 15.57 -13.03
CA LEU A 171 19.30 17.01 -12.90
C LEU A 171 20.76 17.40 -13.15
N TYR A 172 21.70 16.65 -12.59
CA TYR A 172 23.13 16.86 -12.79
C TYR A 172 23.53 16.74 -14.26
N LEU A 173 23.25 15.61 -14.90
CA LEU A 173 23.62 15.35 -16.29
C LEU A 173 23.00 16.37 -17.24
N TYR A 174 21.72 16.69 -17.06
CA TYR A 174 21.02 17.62 -17.93
C TYR A 174 21.56 19.06 -17.78
N SER A 175 21.83 19.52 -16.55
CA SER A 175 22.45 20.84 -16.32
C SER A 175 23.89 20.97 -16.85
N HIS A 176 24.58 19.85 -17.08
CA HIS A 176 25.91 19.80 -17.67
C HIS A 176 25.89 19.65 -19.20
N GLY A 177 24.71 19.58 -19.82
CA GLY A 177 24.57 19.44 -21.28
C GLY A 177 24.62 17.99 -21.77
N GLU A 178 24.72 17.00 -20.88
CA GLU A 178 24.76 15.58 -21.20
C GLU A 178 23.33 15.02 -21.40
N VAL A 179 22.61 15.58 -22.37
CA VAL A 179 21.18 15.31 -22.63
C VAL A 179 20.89 13.82 -22.85
N PRO A 180 21.66 13.04 -23.65
CA PRO A 180 21.39 11.62 -23.85
C PRO A 180 21.50 10.80 -22.56
N LEU A 181 22.52 11.08 -21.74
CA LEU A 181 22.74 10.39 -20.46
C LEU A 181 21.67 10.77 -19.43
N ALA A 182 21.25 12.04 -19.42
CA ALA A 182 20.12 12.47 -18.61
C ALA A 182 18.84 11.74 -19.02
N ALA A 183 18.52 11.70 -20.31
CA ALA A 183 17.35 11.01 -20.84
C ALA A 183 17.31 9.52 -20.48
N PHE A 184 18.49 8.88 -20.38
CA PHE A 184 18.60 7.48 -19.99
C PHE A 184 18.25 7.21 -18.53
N GLN A 185 18.41 8.17 -17.61
CA GLN A 185 18.17 7.97 -16.17
C GLN A 185 16.73 7.50 -15.84
N PRO A 186 15.66 8.22 -16.23
CA PRO A 186 14.30 7.77 -15.96
C PRO A 186 13.96 6.48 -16.72
N VAL A 187 14.48 6.30 -17.95
CA VAL A 187 14.26 5.09 -18.75
C VAL A 187 14.82 3.86 -18.04
N LEU A 188 16.06 3.95 -17.56
CA LEU A 188 16.72 2.89 -16.80
C LEU A 188 15.93 2.57 -15.52
N LEU A 189 15.54 3.60 -14.77
CA LEU A 189 14.80 3.43 -13.52
C LEU A 189 13.47 2.69 -13.73
N TYR A 190 12.67 3.13 -14.72
CA TYR A 190 11.37 2.52 -15.01
C TYR A 190 11.53 1.09 -15.54
N SER A 191 12.51 0.87 -16.42
CA SER A 191 12.83 -0.46 -16.92
C SER A 191 13.26 -1.40 -15.80
N ALA A 192 14.09 -0.93 -14.86
CA ALA A 192 14.51 -1.71 -13.70
C ALA A 192 13.32 -2.07 -12.78
N VAL A 193 12.40 -1.15 -12.53
CA VAL A 193 11.18 -1.42 -11.75
C VAL A 193 10.34 -2.51 -12.40
N VAL A 194 10.07 -2.40 -13.70
CA VAL A 194 9.30 -3.41 -14.45
C VAL A 194 10.01 -4.76 -14.40
N MET A 195 11.32 -4.79 -14.68
CA MET A 195 12.12 -6.01 -14.65
C MET A 195 12.08 -6.70 -13.29
N ILE A 196 12.22 -5.95 -12.18
CA ILE A 196 12.14 -6.51 -10.83
C ILE A 196 10.76 -7.11 -10.57
N ILE A 197 9.68 -6.44 -10.98
CA ILE A 197 8.31 -6.93 -10.72
C ILE A 197 8.05 -8.24 -11.48
N ILE A 198 8.42 -8.33 -12.76
CA ILE A 198 8.14 -9.50 -13.60
C ILE A 198 9.18 -10.63 -13.49
N PHE A 199 10.27 -10.41 -12.77
CA PHE A 199 11.41 -11.34 -12.71
C PHE A 199 11.00 -12.76 -12.25
N PRO A 200 11.19 -13.83 -13.03
CA PRO A 200 10.58 -15.12 -12.70
C PRO A 200 11.30 -15.90 -11.58
N PHE A 201 12.52 -15.52 -11.23
CA PHE A 201 13.34 -16.26 -10.25
C PHE A 201 13.03 -15.85 -8.81
N ASP A 202 13.40 -16.69 -7.84
CA ASP A 202 13.27 -16.45 -6.40
C ASP A 202 14.29 -15.44 -5.86
N ILE A 203 14.30 -14.27 -6.49
CA ILE A 203 15.06 -13.08 -6.12
C ILE A 203 14.03 -11.96 -5.93
N PHE A 204 14.20 -11.13 -4.90
CA PHE A 204 13.28 -10.05 -4.55
C PHE A 204 11.84 -10.52 -4.23
N TYR A 205 11.69 -11.52 -3.36
CA TYR A 205 10.40 -11.93 -2.79
C TYR A 205 9.36 -12.39 -3.84
N LEU A 206 9.64 -13.52 -4.50
CA LEU A 206 8.82 -14.05 -5.60
C LEU A 206 7.34 -14.21 -5.23
N SER A 207 7.03 -14.77 -4.05
CA SER A 207 5.64 -14.99 -3.60
C SER A 207 4.84 -13.69 -3.56
N SER A 208 5.41 -12.60 -3.05
CA SER A 208 4.75 -11.30 -3.00
C SER A 208 4.58 -10.66 -4.37
N ARG A 209 5.57 -10.82 -5.27
CA ARG A 209 5.48 -10.32 -6.65
C ARG A 209 4.42 -11.08 -7.45
N TYR A 210 4.38 -12.39 -7.31
CA TYR A 210 3.36 -13.24 -7.93
C TYR A 210 1.96 -12.90 -7.40
N PHE A 211 1.80 -12.71 -6.08
CA PHE A 211 0.55 -12.26 -5.49
C PHE A 211 0.08 -10.91 -6.08
N LEU A 212 1.00 -9.94 -6.20
CA LEU A 212 0.70 -8.64 -6.80
C LEU A 212 0.27 -8.80 -8.27
N LEU A 213 1.07 -9.49 -9.10
CA LEU A 213 0.78 -9.70 -10.52
C LEU A 213 -0.53 -10.43 -10.76
N ARG A 214 -0.81 -11.49 -9.98
CA ARG A 214 -2.07 -12.23 -10.04
C ARG A 214 -3.26 -11.35 -9.66
N THR A 215 -3.10 -10.53 -8.62
CA THR A 215 -4.15 -9.58 -8.20
C THR A 215 -4.38 -8.50 -9.25
N LEU A 216 -3.32 -7.93 -9.84
CA LEU A 216 -3.40 -7.00 -10.96
C LEU A 216 -4.18 -7.61 -12.15
N TRP A 217 -3.84 -8.84 -12.53
CA TRP A 217 -4.52 -9.56 -13.61
C TRP A 217 -6.02 -9.73 -13.33
N ARG A 218 -6.39 -10.14 -12.11
CA ARG A 218 -7.80 -10.30 -11.70
C ARG A 218 -8.58 -8.99 -11.62
N ILE A 219 -7.91 -7.87 -11.35
CA ILE A 219 -8.51 -6.53 -11.37
C ILE A 219 -8.85 -6.12 -12.80
N VAL A 220 -7.91 -6.30 -13.74
CA VAL A 220 -8.11 -5.95 -15.15
C VAL A 220 -9.15 -6.86 -15.80
N PHE A 221 -9.12 -8.15 -15.47
CA PHE A 221 -10.01 -9.17 -16.01
C PHE A 221 -10.81 -9.86 -14.89
N PRO A 222 -11.93 -9.27 -14.42
CA PRO A 222 -12.77 -9.83 -13.35
C PRO A 222 -13.65 -11.00 -13.84
N LEU A 223 -13.01 -12.07 -14.34
CA LEU A 223 -13.68 -13.25 -14.90
C LEU A 223 -14.10 -14.26 -13.83
N GLN A 224 -13.44 -14.23 -12.67
CA GLN A 224 -13.70 -15.08 -11.52
C GLN A 224 -14.42 -14.33 -10.40
N ALA A 225 -14.88 -15.05 -9.37
CA ALA A 225 -15.44 -14.44 -8.16
C ALA A 225 -14.42 -13.48 -7.53
N ILE A 226 -14.92 -12.30 -7.13
CA ILE A 226 -14.09 -11.21 -6.61
C ILE A 226 -13.69 -11.50 -5.16
N THR A 227 -12.40 -11.59 -4.90
CA THR A 227 -11.85 -11.78 -3.54
C THR A 227 -11.65 -10.44 -2.83
N PHE A 228 -11.46 -10.46 -1.51
CA PHE A 228 -11.20 -9.24 -0.74
C PHE A 228 -9.94 -8.49 -1.21
N PRO A 229 -8.78 -9.15 -1.49
CA PRO A 229 -7.62 -8.49 -2.07
C PRO A 229 -7.89 -7.77 -3.39
N ASP A 230 -8.64 -8.40 -4.30
CA ASP A 230 -8.96 -7.84 -5.63
C ASP A 230 -9.75 -6.53 -5.50
N PHE A 231 -10.75 -6.53 -4.60
CA PHE A 231 -11.53 -5.35 -4.25
C PHE A 231 -10.66 -4.27 -3.60
N PHE A 232 -9.83 -4.66 -2.63
CA PHE A 232 -9.06 -3.74 -1.78
C PHE A 232 -7.99 -2.99 -2.58
N VAL A 233 -7.20 -3.71 -3.38
CA VAL A 233 -6.14 -3.10 -4.22
C VAL A 233 -6.75 -2.22 -5.31
N ALA A 234 -7.85 -2.65 -5.93
CA ALA A 234 -8.52 -1.82 -6.93
C ALA A 234 -9.08 -0.52 -6.32
N ASP A 235 -9.53 -0.53 -5.07
CA ASP A 235 -9.96 0.69 -4.38
C ASP A 235 -8.80 1.63 -4.09
N ILE A 236 -7.62 1.10 -3.74
CA ILE A 236 -6.39 1.90 -3.65
C ILE A 236 -6.08 2.56 -5.00
N PHE A 237 -6.23 1.83 -6.10
CA PHE A 237 -5.95 2.36 -7.45
C PHE A 237 -6.83 3.54 -7.84
N THR A 238 -8.07 3.62 -7.34
CA THR A 238 -8.92 4.80 -7.57
C THR A 238 -8.26 6.08 -7.04
N SER A 239 -7.60 6.02 -5.87
CA SER A 239 -6.87 7.15 -5.29
C SER A 239 -5.55 7.43 -6.03
N MET A 240 -4.99 6.42 -6.71
CA MET A 240 -3.76 6.51 -7.51
C MET A 240 -3.99 6.88 -8.99
N SER A 241 -5.21 7.20 -9.42
CA SER A 241 -5.52 7.48 -10.85
C SER A 241 -4.58 8.49 -11.51
N LYS A 242 -4.23 9.57 -10.82
CA LYS A 242 -3.29 10.58 -11.32
C LYS A 242 -1.85 10.09 -11.35
N VAL A 243 -1.47 9.23 -10.41
CA VAL A 243 -0.15 8.58 -10.45
C VAL A 243 -0.04 7.77 -11.74
N PHE A 244 -1.10 7.03 -12.10
CA PHE A 244 -1.16 6.31 -13.37
C PHE A 244 -1.16 7.24 -14.59
N SER A 245 -1.87 8.38 -14.52
CA SER A 245 -1.84 9.37 -15.60
C SER A 245 -0.46 10.02 -15.78
N ASP A 246 0.26 10.32 -14.70
CA ASP A 246 1.62 10.85 -14.78
C ASP A 246 2.62 9.78 -15.23
N LEU A 247 2.40 8.53 -14.82
CA LEU A 247 3.13 7.36 -15.30
C LEU A 247 2.96 7.19 -16.81
N GLU A 248 1.73 7.24 -17.33
CA GLU A 248 1.44 7.17 -18.76
C GLU A 248 2.15 8.30 -19.52
N ARG A 249 2.02 9.55 -19.06
CA ARG A 249 2.69 10.69 -19.68
C ARG A 249 4.21 10.55 -19.68
N SER A 250 4.79 10.05 -18.59
CA SER A 250 6.23 9.77 -18.49
C SER A 250 6.67 8.72 -19.50
N VAL A 251 5.95 7.60 -19.56
CA VAL A 251 6.24 6.48 -20.47
C VAL A 251 6.07 6.89 -21.92
N CYS A 252 5.02 7.64 -22.27
CA CYS A 252 4.80 8.18 -23.60
C CYS A 252 6.03 8.98 -24.07
N ARG A 253 6.52 9.93 -23.26
CA ARG A 253 7.72 10.72 -23.61
C ARG A 253 8.98 9.86 -23.77
N MET A 254 9.16 8.86 -22.91
CA MET A 254 10.29 7.93 -22.98
C MET A 254 10.27 7.10 -24.28
N VAL A 255 9.11 6.57 -24.66
CA VAL A 255 8.93 5.76 -25.89
C VAL A 255 9.13 6.61 -27.15
N HIS A 256 8.60 7.83 -27.17
CA HIS A 256 8.73 8.74 -28.32
C HIS A 256 10.06 9.51 -28.36
N ARG A 257 11.03 9.20 -27.48
CA ARG A 257 12.34 9.87 -27.39
C ARG A 257 12.23 11.39 -27.18
N GLN A 258 11.18 11.83 -26.48
CA GLN A 258 10.92 13.23 -26.13
C GLN A 258 11.39 13.56 -24.71
N VAL A 259 12.45 12.90 -24.23
CA VAL A 259 12.99 13.11 -22.88
C VAL A 259 14.03 14.22 -22.92
N ALA A 260 13.96 15.14 -21.96
CA ALA A 260 14.86 16.30 -21.90
C ALA A 260 14.81 17.16 -23.18
N THR A 261 13.61 17.36 -23.74
CA THR A 261 13.35 18.21 -24.92
C THR A 261 12.28 19.26 -24.60
N ILE A 262 12.52 20.51 -25.01
CA ILE A 262 11.66 21.68 -24.71
C ILE A 262 10.31 21.66 -25.46
N ALA A 263 10.14 20.77 -26.45
CA ALA A 263 9.01 20.74 -27.39
C ALA A 263 7.62 20.39 -26.78
N TRP A 264 7.47 20.33 -25.45
CA TRP A 264 6.23 19.88 -24.80
C TRP A 264 5.09 20.92 -24.76
N PHE A 265 5.37 22.20 -25.01
CA PHE A 265 4.34 23.24 -25.04
C PHE A 265 3.41 23.14 -26.26
N GLU A 266 3.73 22.29 -27.25
CA GLU A 266 2.90 22.12 -28.44
C GLU A 266 1.64 21.33 -28.09
N ALA A 267 0.48 21.96 -28.31
CA ALA A 267 -0.85 21.36 -28.14
C ALA A 267 -1.03 20.09 -28.99
N ASP A 268 -0.30 19.99 -30.11
CA ASP A 268 -0.34 18.89 -31.08
C ASP A 268 0.67 17.76 -30.78
N SER A 269 1.39 17.83 -29.65
CA SER A 269 2.30 16.75 -29.26
C SER A 269 1.54 15.48 -28.88
N ILE A 270 2.02 14.32 -29.36
CA ILE A 270 1.42 12.99 -29.13
C ILE A 270 1.20 12.71 -27.63
N CYS A 271 2.15 13.12 -26.79
CA CYS A 271 2.10 12.98 -25.32
C CYS A 271 1.59 14.25 -24.62
N GLY A 272 0.94 15.13 -25.37
CA GLY A 272 0.53 16.46 -24.97
C GLY A 272 -0.72 16.49 -24.10
N SER A 273 -1.07 17.70 -23.69
CA SER A 273 -2.23 17.99 -22.84
C SER A 273 -3.60 17.66 -23.45
N HIS A 274 -3.66 17.51 -24.77
CA HIS A 274 -4.83 17.14 -25.56
C HIS A 274 -4.90 15.62 -25.85
N SER A 275 -3.96 14.84 -25.35
CA SER A 275 -3.95 13.39 -25.55
C SER A 275 -5.16 12.74 -24.88
N VAL A 276 -5.92 11.96 -25.65
CA VAL A 276 -7.06 11.16 -25.18
C VAL A 276 -6.60 10.03 -24.26
N ALA A 277 -5.32 9.64 -24.29
CA ALA A 277 -4.76 8.64 -23.39
C ALA A 277 -4.86 9.05 -21.91
N ILE A 278 -4.67 10.35 -21.60
CA ILE A 278 -4.72 10.90 -20.25
C ILE A 278 -6.06 10.60 -19.54
N PRO A 279 -7.23 11.01 -20.08
CA PRO A 279 -8.51 10.71 -19.44
C PRO A 279 -8.86 9.23 -19.43
N ILE A 280 -8.41 8.45 -20.43
CA ILE A 280 -8.57 6.99 -20.42
C ILE A 280 -7.85 6.40 -19.20
N VAL A 281 -6.57 6.70 -19.00
CA VAL A 281 -5.82 6.17 -17.85
C VAL A 281 -6.37 6.66 -16.51
N LEU A 282 -6.85 7.91 -16.43
CA LEU A 282 -7.50 8.42 -15.22
C LEU A 282 -8.78 7.66 -14.86
N VAL A 283 -9.57 7.24 -15.86
CA VAL A 283 -10.86 6.57 -15.62
C VAL A 283 -10.71 5.06 -15.40
N LEU A 284 -9.64 4.43 -15.90
CA LEU A 284 -9.43 2.98 -15.83
C LEU A 284 -9.64 2.37 -14.42
N PRO A 285 -9.06 2.90 -13.32
CA PRO A 285 -9.31 2.35 -11.98
C PRO A 285 -10.79 2.32 -11.59
N TYR A 286 -11.57 3.33 -12.00
CA TYR A 286 -13.00 3.40 -11.74
C TYR A 286 -13.79 2.38 -12.55
N ILE A 287 -13.40 2.16 -13.81
CA ILE A 287 -14.00 1.14 -14.67
C ILE A 287 -13.71 -0.26 -14.14
N PHE A 288 -12.49 -0.54 -13.67
CA PHE A 288 -12.19 -1.83 -13.05
C PHE A 288 -13.07 -2.09 -11.83
N ARG A 289 -13.23 -1.09 -10.95
CA ARG A 289 -14.14 -1.20 -9.79
C ARG A 289 -15.60 -1.37 -10.20
N LEU A 290 -16.05 -0.64 -11.22
CA LEU A 290 -17.39 -0.79 -11.78
C LEU A 290 -17.63 -2.24 -12.24
N PHE A 291 -16.74 -2.81 -13.04
CA PHE A 291 -16.87 -4.18 -13.54
C PHE A 291 -16.77 -5.23 -12.42
N GLN A 292 -15.88 -5.04 -11.44
CA GLN A 292 -15.85 -5.91 -10.27
C GLN A 292 -17.18 -5.89 -9.50
N CYS A 293 -17.79 -4.73 -9.30
CA CYS A 293 -19.08 -4.62 -8.62
C CYS A 293 -20.23 -5.24 -9.42
N LEU A 294 -20.26 -5.07 -10.75
CA LEU A 294 -21.24 -5.72 -11.62
C LEU A 294 -21.07 -7.24 -11.63
N ARG A 295 -19.83 -7.72 -11.64
CA ARG A 295 -19.52 -9.16 -11.53
C ARG A 295 -20.01 -9.71 -10.20
N GLN A 296 -19.71 -9.02 -9.10
CA GLN A 296 -20.16 -9.42 -7.77
C GLN A 296 -21.69 -9.44 -7.67
N TYR A 297 -22.39 -8.49 -8.28
CA TYR A 297 -23.85 -8.50 -8.36
C TYR A 297 -24.37 -9.72 -9.12
N LYS A 298 -23.76 -10.06 -10.26
CA LYS A 298 -24.12 -11.25 -11.04
C LYS A 298 -23.96 -12.54 -10.23
N ASP A 299 -22.90 -12.64 -9.42
CA ASP A 299 -22.61 -13.84 -8.63
C ASP A 299 -23.47 -13.95 -7.36
N THR A 300 -23.82 -12.82 -6.71
CA THR A 300 -24.47 -12.82 -5.38
C THR A 300 -25.92 -12.35 -5.36
N GLY A 301 -26.36 -11.58 -6.37
CA GLY A 301 -27.67 -10.93 -6.40
C GLY A 301 -27.85 -9.76 -5.41
N GLU A 302 -26.82 -9.39 -4.65
CA GLU A 302 -26.93 -8.36 -3.61
C GLU A 302 -27.03 -6.94 -4.20
N LYS A 303 -28.17 -6.26 -4.03
CA LYS A 303 -28.40 -4.89 -4.54
C LYS A 303 -27.39 -3.85 -4.06
N THR A 304 -26.78 -4.05 -2.89
CA THR A 304 -25.72 -3.20 -2.35
C THR A 304 -24.51 -3.12 -3.28
N THR A 305 -24.18 -4.20 -3.98
CA THR A 305 -23.07 -4.24 -4.94
C THR A 305 -23.36 -3.36 -6.17
N LEU A 306 -24.61 -3.31 -6.62
CA LEU A 306 -25.05 -2.43 -7.71
C LEU A 306 -25.00 -0.94 -7.30
N LEU A 307 -25.37 -0.63 -6.06
CA LEU A 307 -25.19 0.73 -5.53
C LEU A 307 -23.71 1.12 -5.50
N ASN A 308 -22.82 0.17 -5.16
CA ASN A 308 -21.38 0.39 -5.23
C ASN A 308 -20.90 0.62 -6.68
N ALA A 309 -21.44 -0.13 -7.64
CA ALA A 309 -21.18 0.09 -9.07
C ALA A 309 -21.57 1.51 -9.49
N LEU A 310 -22.76 1.97 -9.08
CA LEU A 310 -23.23 3.33 -9.32
C LEU A 310 -22.29 4.39 -8.71
N LYS A 311 -21.72 4.14 -7.53
CA LYS A 311 -20.73 5.04 -6.93
C LYS A 311 -19.55 5.27 -7.87
N TYR A 312 -18.94 4.21 -8.40
CA TYR A 312 -17.78 4.36 -9.30
C TYR A 312 -18.16 4.93 -10.67
N SER A 313 -19.39 4.71 -11.16
CA SER A 313 -19.84 5.33 -12.41
C SER A 313 -19.98 6.84 -12.29
N THR A 314 -20.28 7.39 -11.11
CA THR A 314 -20.35 8.86 -10.91
C THR A 314 -19.01 9.58 -11.11
N ALA A 315 -17.87 8.88 -11.06
CA ALA A 315 -16.57 9.47 -11.34
C ALA A 315 -16.32 9.68 -12.85
N VAL A 316 -16.97 8.91 -13.71
CA VAL A 316 -16.76 8.93 -15.17
C VAL A 316 -17.12 10.29 -15.78
N PRO A 317 -18.30 10.89 -15.51
CA PRO A 317 -18.62 12.23 -16.02
C PRO A 317 -17.63 13.31 -15.56
N VAL A 318 -17.12 13.22 -14.32
CA VAL A 318 -16.15 14.17 -13.78
C VAL A 318 -14.86 14.18 -14.62
N ILE A 319 -14.34 12.99 -14.92
CA ILE A 319 -13.10 12.83 -15.69
C ILE A 319 -13.32 13.23 -17.15
N PHE A 320 -14.42 12.77 -17.76
CA PHE A 320 -14.74 13.09 -19.14
C PHE A 320 -14.92 14.60 -19.37
N LEU A 321 -15.72 15.27 -18.54
CA LEU A 321 -15.94 16.71 -18.65
C LEU A 321 -14.66 17.50 -18.37
N SER A 322 -13.82 17.03 -17.44
CA SER A 322 -12.51 17.63 -17.20
C SER A 322 -11.58 17.57 -18.41
N ALA A 323 -11.66 16.50 -19.21
CA ALA A 323 -10.88 16.35 -20.43
C ALA A 323 -11.46 17.19 -21.58
N LEU A 324 -12.79 17.24 -21.66
CA LEU A 324 -13.51 17.98 -22.69
C LEU A 324 -13.11 19.47 -22.72
N LYS A 325 -12.69 20.04 -21.58
CA LYS A 325 -12.12 21.39 -21.51
C LYS A 325 -11.09 21.71 -22.61
N TYR A 326 -10.26 20.74 -23.01
CA TYR A 326 -9.19 20.96 -24.00
C TYR A 326 -9.65 20.81 -25.45
N HIS A 327 -10.90 20.41 -25.66
CA HIS A 327 -11.47 20.14 -26.98
C HIS A 327 -12.68 21.01 -27.31
N VAL A 328 -13.03 21.96 -26.42
CA VAL A 328 -14.17 22.88 -26.59
C VAL A 328 -13.73 24.33 -26.49
N LEU A 329 -14.52 25.21 -27.09
CA LEU A 329 -14.27 26.64 -27.04
C LEU A 329 -14.38 27.19 -25.60
N PRO A 330 -13.57 28.19 -25.21
CA PRO A 330 -13.57 28.74 -23.84
C PRO A 330 -14.94 29.24 -23.36
N ASP A 331 -15.75 29.82 -24.25
CA ASP A 331 -17.08 30.34 -23.91
C ASP A 331 -18.06 29.21 -23.58
N GLN A 332 -18.04 28.13 -24.39
CA GLN A 332 -18.85 26.93 -24.14
C GLN A 332 -18.41 26.20 -22.87
N TRP A 333 -17.09 26.14 -22.62
CA TRP A 333 -16.56 25.60 -21.37
C TRP A 333 -17.13 26.36 -20.16
N THR A 334 -17.07 27.68 -20.19
CA THR A 334 -17.43 28.51 -19.03
C THR A 334 -18.95 28.50 -18.77
N SER A 335 -19.76 28.51 -19.83
CA SER A 335 -21.22 28.58 -19.75
C SER A 335 -21.89 27.23 -19.45
N ILE A 336 -21.46 26.15 -20.13
CA ILE A 336 -22.20 24.87 -20.11
C ILE A 336 -21.41 23.80 -19.36
N TYR A 337 -20.18 23.52 -19.80
CA TYR A 337 -19.46 22.33 -19.34
C TYR A 337 -18.87 22.48 -17.93
N ARG A 338 -18.45 23.68 -17.54
CA ARG A 338 -17.91 23.95 -16.20
C ARG A 338 -18.97 23.77 -15.11
N PRO A 339 -20.20 24.32 -15.21
CA PRO A 339 -21.27 24.01 -14.26
C PRO A 339 -21.59 22.50 -14.18
N LEU A 340 -21.67 21.82 -15.32
CA LEU A 340 -21.94 20.38 -15.37
C LEU A 340 -20.82 19.55 -14.73
N TRP A 341 -19.56 19.95 -14.94
CA TRP A 341 -18.40 19.34 -14.31
C TRP A 341 -18.42 19.54 -12.80
N LEU A 342 -18.73 20.74 -12.32
CA LEU A 342 -18.89 21.03 -10.89
C LEU A 342 -20.02 20.22 -10.27
N LEU A 343 -21.18 20.14 -10.91
CA LEU A 343 -22.31 19.34 -10.45
C LEU A 343 -21.93 17.85 -10.36
N SER A 344 -21.33 17.30 -11.42
CA SER A 344 -20.84 15.92 -11.44
C SER A 344 -19.84 15.66 -10.31
N SER A 345 -18.95 16.63 -10.05
CA SER A 345 -17.95 16.54 -9.00
C SER A 345 -18.57 16.55 -7.60
N VAL A 346 -19.59 17.37 -7.36
CA VAL A 346 -20.35 17.42 -6.10
C VAL A 346 -21.12 16.13 -5.88
N LEU A 347 -21.78 15.58 -6.92
CA LEU A 347 -22.51 14.31 -6.85
C LEU A 347 -21.56 13.15 -6.51
N ASN A 348 -20.46 13.02 -7.25
CA ASN A 348 -19.47 11.98 -7.01
C ASN A 348 -18.85 12.09 -5.61
N SER A 349 -18.47 13.30 -5.19
CA SER A 349 -17.84 13.52 -3.89
C SER A 349 -18.80 13.22 -2.74
N SER A 350 -20.05 13.68 -2.83
CA SER A 350 -21.08 13.45 -1.82
C SER A 350 -21.44 11.98 -1.71
N TYR A 351 -21.68 11.30 -2.84
CA TYR A 351 -22.05 9.89 -2.82
C TYR A 351 -20.89 9.04 -2.30
N SER A 352 -19.68 9.29 -2.77
CA SER A 352 -18.52 8.53 -2.31
C SER A 352 -18.18 8.81 -0.84
N PHE A 353 -18.39 10.03 -0.33
CA PHE A 353 -18.28 10.33 1.10
C PHE A 353 -19.32 9.57 1.93
N TYR A 354 -20.59 9.58 1.50
CA TYR A 354 -21.64 8.79 2.12
C TYR A 354 -21.26 7.30 2.18
N TRP A 355 -20.67 6.78 1.11
CA TRP A 355 -20.24 5.40 1.03
C TRP A 355 -19.13 5.07 2.02
N ASP A 356 -18.07 5.88 2.09
CA ASP A 356 -16.97 5.65 3.03
C ASP A 356 -17.49 5.55 4.47
N VAL A 357 -18.32 6.53 4.88
CA VAL A 357 -18.81 6.64 6.26
C VAL A 357 -19.78 5.52 6.61
N ASN A 358 -20.80 5.28 5.77
CA ASN A 358 -21.90 4.37 6.12
C ASN A 358 -21.64 2.93 5.70
N ARG A 359 -20.88 2.70 4.61
CA ARG A 359 -20.68 1.36 4.04
C ARG A 359 -19.29 0.82 4.29
N ASP A 360 -18.23 1.61 4.14
CA ASP A 360 -16.88 1.05 4.31
C ASP A 360 -16.43 1.03 5.78
N TRP A 361 -16.77 2.07 6.54
CA TRP A 361 -16.43 2.19 7.95
C TRP A 361 -17.56 1.75 8.89
N ASP A 362 -18.77 1.62 8.36
CA ASP A 362 -19.99 1.26 9.11
C ASP A 362 -20.30 2.21 10.28
N MET A 363 -19.94 3.51 10.20
CA MET A 363 -20.18 4.47 11.28
C MET A 363 -21.65 4.91 11.41
N SER A 364 -22.59 4.12 10.90
CA SER A 364 -24.03 4.40 10.84
C SER A 364 -24.68 4.57 12.23
N GLY A 365 -24.00 4.22 13.31
CA GLY A 365 -24.40 4.58 14.68
C GLY A 365 -24.26 6.06 15.04
N PHE A 366 -23.46 6.84 14.31
CA PHE A 366 -23.22 8.27 14.58
C PHE A 366 -24.39 9.15 14.12
N THR A 367 -25.22 8.72 13.17
CA THR A 367 -26.42 9.46 12.74
C THR A 367 -27.53 9.45 13.79
N ARG A 368 -27.44 8.60 14.82
CA ARG A 368 -28.27 8.67 16.03
C ARG A 368 -27.67 9.68 17.03
N ILE A 369 -27.47 10.92 16.57
CA ILE A 369 -26.86 12.05 17.30
C ILE A 369 -27.55 12.41 18.64
N PHE A 370 -28.69 11.79 19.00
CA PHE A 370 -29.37 12.00 20.29
C PHE A 370 -29.60 10.77 21.16
N LYS A 371 -28.97 9.61 20.91
CA LYS A 371 -29.08 8.46 21.84
C LYS A 371 -27.77 7.67 21.96
N PHE A 372 -26.91 8.09 22.89
CA PHE A 372 -25.69 7.41 23.35
C PHE A 372 -25.96 6.12 24.17
N SER A 373 -27.05 5.40 23.93
CA SER A 373 -27.50 4.43 24.93
C SER A 373 -26.89 3.03 24.83
N LYS A 374 -26.39 2.54 23.68
CA LYS A 374 -25.65 1.25 23.62
C LYS A 374 -24.64 1.26 22.48
N LEU A 375 -23.39 1.62 22.80
CA LEU A 375 -22.30 1.79 21.84
C LEU A 375 -21.45 0.51 21.79
N HIS A 376 -22.00 -0.57 21.26
CA HIS A 376 -21.22 -1.78 20.93
C HIS A 376 -20.59 -1.65 19.52
N PHE A 377 -19.95 -0.49 19.27
CA PHE A 377 -19.48 -0.06 17.95
C PHE A 377 -18.04 0.44 17.95
N PHE A 378 -17.31 0.20 19.04
CA PHE A 378 -15.91 0.60 19.09
C PHE A 378 -15.06 -0.45 18.41
N SER A 379 -14.30 0.04 17.43
CA SER A 379 -13.15 -0.64 16.87
C SER A 379 -12.33 -1.32 17.95
N HIS A 380 -11.91 -2.57 17.76
CA HIS A 380 -10.94 -3.20 18.66
C HIS A 380 -9.57 -2.49 18.54
N MET A 381 -9.27 -1.91 17.37
CA MET A 381 -8.01 -1.25 17.05
C MET A 381 -7.91 0.20 17.56
N PHE A 382 -9.02 0.93 17.61
CA PHE A 382 -9.10 2.34 18.05
C PHE A 382 -10.05 2.54 19.24
N TYR A 383 -10.30 1.47 20.01
CA TYR A 383 -11.16 1.49 21.17
C TYR A 383 -10.81 2.66 22.10
N GLY A 384 -11.83 3.45 22.48
CA GLY A 384 -11.69 4.58 23.41
C GLY A 384 -11.21 5.92 22.81
N ARG A 385 -10.81 6.00 21.53
CA ARG A 385 -10.28 7.25 20.94
C ARG A 385 -11.26 7.95 20.00
N LYS A 386 -12.32 8.55 20.55
CA LYS A 386 -13.36 9.27 19.79
C LYS A 386 -12.82 10.36 18.85
N TRP A 387 -11.75 11.05 19.24
CA TRP A 387 -11.10 12.08 18.42
C TRP A 387 -10.58 11.56 17.08
N VAL A 388 -10.15 10.30 16.99
CA VAL A 388 -9.67 9.69 15.74
C VAL A 388 -10.81 9.61 14.72
N TYR A 389 -12.00 9.20 15.16
CA TYR A 389 -13.18 9.11 14.30
C TYR A 389 -13.61 10.48 13.76
N LEU A 390 -13.63 11.50 14.63
CA LEU A 390 -13.92 12.87 14.20
C LEU A 390 -12.89 13.37 13.21
N TRP A 391 -11.60 13.15 13.49
CA TRP A 391 -10.51 13.54 12.59
C TRP A 391 -10.62 12.86 11.22
N VAL A 392 -10.83 11.55 11.16
CA VAL A 392 -10.95 10.82 9.88
C VAL A 392 -12.19 11.27 9.09
N LEU A 393 -13.31 11.50 9.77
CA LEU A 393 -14.53 12.00 9.13
C LEU A 393 -14.30 13.38 8.51
N SER A 394 -13.76 14.32 9.28
CA SER A 394 -13.46 15.68 8.83
C SER A 394 -12.38 15.69 7.75
N SER A 395 -11.28 14.96 7.91
CA SER A 395 -10.20 14.91 6.93
C SER A 395 -10.67 14.27 5.63
N ASN A 396 -11.48 13.21 5.67
CA ASN A 396 -12.00 12.58 4.45
C ASN A 396 -12.93 13.52 3.67
N LEU A 397 -13.76 14.32 4.35
CA LEU A 397 -14.59 15.32 3.70
C LEU A 397 -13.74 16.39 2.99
N ILE A 398 -12.77 16.98 3.70
CA ILE A 398 -11.88 18.01 3.16
C ILE A 398 -11.06 17.47 1.98
N LEU A 399 -10.45 16.29 2.15
CA LEU A 399 -9.61 15.68 1.12
C LEU A 399 -10.42 15.26 -0.11
N ARG A 400 -11.69 14.87 0.04
CA ARG A 400 -12.58 14.64 -1.11
C ARG A 400 -12.87 15.91 -1.92
N CYS A 401 -12.90 17.08 -1.30
CA CYS A 401 -12.96 18.34 -2.05
C CYS A 401 -11.69 18.58 -2.87
N THR A 402 -10.51 18.13 -2.40
CA THR A 402 -9.24 18.26 -3.14
C THR A 402 -9.15 17.37 -4.37
N TRP A 403 -9.90 16.25 -4.40
CA TRP A 403 -10.00 15.36 -5.56
C TRP A 403 -10.47 16.10 -6.83
N THR A 404 -11.51 16.92 -6.71
CA THR A 404 -12.03 17.74 -7.81
C THR A 404 -11.00 18.78 -8.27
N TYR A 405 -10.25 19.32 -7.31
CA TYR A 405 -9.24 20.35 -7.56
C TYR A 405 -8.06 19.81 -8.40
N LYS A 406 -7.69 18.53 -8.22
CA LYS A 406 -6.65 17.80 -8.97
C LYS A 406 -6.88 17.74 -10.49
N LEU A 407 -8.14 17.71 -10.90
CA LEU A 407 -8.57 17.64 -12.29
C LEU A 407 -8.69 19.04 -12.92
N SER A 408 -8.63 20.10 -12.12
CA SER A 408 -8.65 21.46 -12.62
C SER A 408 -7.40 21.75 -13.45
N ALA A 409 -7.61 22.14 -14.71
CA ALA A 409 -6.55 22.54 -15.63
C ALA A 409 -5.60 23.60 -15.08
N HIS A 410 -6.11 24.48 -14.21
CA HIS A 410 -5.38 25.63 -13.71
C HIS A 410 -4.18 25.23 -12.84
N LEU A 411 -4.22 24.03 -12.24
CA LEU A 411 -3.14 23.52 -11.40
C LEU A 411 -2.09 22.70 -12.15
N ARG A 412 -2.33 22.31 -13.41
CA ARG A 412 -1.38 21.47 -14.16
C ARG A 412 -0.03 22.16 -14.38
N HIS A 413 0.01 23.49 -14.26
CA HIS A 413 1.24 24.29 -14.34
C HIS A 413 2.02 24.35 -13.01
N ASN A 414 1.38 24.08 -11.87
CA ASN A 414 2.04 24.07 -10.56
C ASN A 414 2.30 22.63 -10.11
N TYR A 415 3.48 22.10 -10.47
CA TYR A 415 3.88 20.72 -10.19
C TYR A 415 3.90 20.40 -8.68
N LEU A 416 4.24 21.36 -7.81
CA LEU A 416 4.24 21.18 -6.36
C LEU A 416 2.82 20.99 -5.82
N THR A 417 1.87 21.78 -6.29
CA THR A 417 0.46 21.65 -5.88
C THR A 417 -0.12 20.32 -6.36
N VAL A 418 0.19 19.89 -7.58
CA VAL A 418 -0.23 18.58 -8.11
C VAL A 418 0.36 17.43 -7.29
N PHE A 419 1.64 17.52 -6.93
CA PHE A 419 2.30 16.57 -6.02
C PHE A 419 1.57 16.50 -4.68
N ALA A 420 1.36 17.66 -4.03
CA ALA A 420 0.76 17.75 -2.71
C ALA A 420 -0.67 17.20 -2.69
N ILE A 421 -1.52 17.58 -3.64
CA ILE A 421 -2.90 17.08 -3.72
C ILE A 421 -2.92 15.56 -3.97
N THR A 422 -2.02 15.06 -4.81
CA THR A 422 -1.96 13.61 -5.08
C THR A 422 -1.46 12.84 -3.86
N ALA A 423 -0.47 13.37 -3.13
CA ALA A 423 0.01 12.82 -1.87
C ALA A 423 -1.09 12.81 -0.79
N LEU A 424 -1.88 13.88 -0.70
CA LEU A 424 -3.02 13.96 0.21
C LEU A 424 -4.12 12.94 -0.11
N GLU A 425 -4.39 12.67 -1.39
CA GLU A 425 -5.34 11.63 -1.80
C GLU A 425 -4.83 10.22 -1.44
N ILE A 426 -3.52 9.96 -1.57
CA ILE A 426 -2.90 8.73 -1.08
C ILE A 426 -3.04 8.63 0.44
N PHE A 427 -2.78 9.72 1.17
CA PHE A 427 -2.92 9.75 2.62
C PHE A 427 -4.37 9.49 3.07
N ARG A 428 -5.36 10.05 2.36
CA ARG A 428 -6.79 9.76 2.60
C ARG A 428 -7.09 8.27 2.48
N ARG A 429 -6.54 7.61 1.46
CA ARG A 429 -6.70 6.16 1.28
C ARG A 429 -6.00 5.37 2.37
N PHE A 430 -4.81 5.80 2.80
CA PHE A 430 -4.11 5.24 3.95
C PHE A 430 -5.00 5.24 5.21
N GLN A 431 -5.72 6.33 5.49
CA GLN A 431 -6.68 6.37 6.60
C GLN A 431 -7.81 5.34 6.43
N TRP A 432 -8.39 5.27 5.22
CA TRP A 432 -9.50 4.36 4.90
C TRP A 432 -9.15 2.88 5.12
N VAL A 433 -7.90 2.49 4.89
CA VAL A 433 -7.42 1.10 5.02
C VAL A 433 -7.68 0.53 6.40
N PHE A 434 -7.43 1.30 7.47
CA PHE A 434 -7.61 0.81 8.84
C PHE A 434 -9.06 0.36 9.11
N PHE A 435 -10.02 1.23 8.79
CA PHE A 435 -11.44 0.97 9.01
C PHE A 435 -11.96 -0.13 8.09
N ARG A 436 -11.48 -0.19 6.83
CA ARG A 436 -11.94 -1.22 5.90
C ARG A 436 -11.49 -2.61 6.34
N VAL A 437 -10.23 -2.76 6.74
CA VAL A 437 -9.69 -4.05 7.23
C VAL A 437 -10.41 -4.46 8.49
N GLU A 438 -10.60 -3.55 9.44
CA GLU A 438 -11.36 -3.83 10.66
C GLU A 438 -12.79 -4.28 10.38
N LYS A 439 -13.50 -3.62 9.46
CA LYS A 439 -14.84 -4.06 9.09
C LYS A 439 -14.84 -5.50 8.56
N GLU A 440 -13.81 -5.90 7.81
CA GLU A 440 -13.70 -7.27 7.33
C GLU A 440 -13.39 -8.26 8.47
N VAL A 441 -12.54 -7.88 9.44
CA VAL A 441 -12.30 -8.67 10.66
C VAL A 441 -13.61 -8.92 11.41
N ASN A 442 -14.38 -7.87 11.67
CA ASN A 442 -15.64 -7.98 12.40
C ASN A 442 -16.64 -8.90 11.67
N LYS A 443 -16.70 -8.79 10.34
CA LYS A 443 -17.52 -9.68 9.50
C LYS A 443 -17.08 -11.14 9.57
N MET A 444 -15.76 -11.41 9.58
CA MET A 444 -15.22 -12.77 9.73
C MET A 444 -15.53 -13.34 11.12
N ASN A 445 -15.36 -12.57 12.19
CA ASN A 445 -15.67 -12.97 13.56
C ASN A 445 -17.16 -13.28 13.74
N LEU A 446 -18.06 -12.45 13.18
CA LEU A 446 -19.50 -12.71 13.17
C LEU A 446 -19.84 -14.03 12.46
N LYS A 447 -19.22 -14.28 11.30
CA LYS A 447 -19.38 -15.53 10.56
C LYS A 447 -18.83 -16.76 11.27
N GLN A 448 -17.91 -16.62 12.22
CA GLN A 448 -17.40 -17.73 13.04
C GLN A 448 -18.27 -17.98 14.27
N ASN A 449 -18.90 -16.94 14.82
CA ASN A 449 -19.80 -17.08 15.97
C ASN A 449 -21.18 -17.66 15.58
N ILE A 450 -21.65 -17.41 14.36
CA ILE A 450 -22.91 -17.99 13.83
C ILE A 450 -22.87 -19.53 13.76
N PRO A 451 -21.86 -20.20 13.15
CA PRO A 451 -21.81 -21.66 13.06
C PRO A 451 -21.75 -22.34 14.44
N LEU A 452 -21.12 -21.71 15.44
CA LEU A 452 -21.11 -22.23 16.81
C LEU A 452 -22.53 -22.19 17.44
N SER A 453 -23.26 -21.09 17.24
CA SER A 453 -24.62 -20.94 17.79
C SER A 453 -25.69 -21.83 17.14
N THR A 454 -25.51 -22.21 15.87
CA THR A 454 -26.42 -23.14 15.18
C THR A 454 -26.16 -24.60 15.51
N MET A 455 -24.94 -24.98 15.93
CA MET A 455 -24.65 -26.34 16.39
C MET A 455 -25.07 -26.58 17.85
N ASP A 456 -24.96 -25.56 18.71
CA ASP A 456 -25.43 -25.68 20.10
C ASP A 456 -26.96 -25.73 20.17
N LYS A 457 -27.67 -24.95 19.34
CA LYS A 457 -29.14 -25.00 19.30
C LYS A 457 -29.70 -26.31 18.76
N SER A 458 -29.08 -26.92 17.75
CA SER A 458 -29.51 -28.23 17.26
C SER A 458 -29.30 -29.32 18.33
N THR A 459 -28.25 -29.21 19.13
CA THR A 459 -27.95 -30.20 20.17
C THR A 459 -28.85 -30.05 21.40
N GLU A 460 -29.24 -28.82 21.77
CA GLU A 460 -30.21 -28.57 22.84
C GLU A 460 -31.66 -28.88 22.43
N GLU A 461 -32.08 -28.59 21.19
CA GLU A 461 -33.41 -28.97 20.69
C GLU A 461 -33.56 -30.50 20.55
N ASP A 462 -32.52 -31.21 20.10
CA ASP A 462 -32.50 -32.68 20.05
C ASP A 462 -32.43 -33.33 21.44
N ALA A 463 -31.79 -32.68 22.42
CA ALA A 463 -31.76 -33.13 23.82
C ALA A 463 -33.09 -32.90 24.55
N LEU A 464 -33.83 -31.83 24.22
CA LEU A 464 -35.16 -31.57 24.78
C LEU A 464 -36.22 -32.50 24.16
N LEU A 465 -36.17 -32.75 22.85
CA LEU A 465 -37.08 -33.67 22.16
C LEU A 465 -36.87 -35.15 22.51
N SER A 466 -35.68 -35.54 22.99
CA SER A 466 -35.41 -36.90 23.46
C SER A 466 -35.81 -37.16 24.91
N SER A 467 -36.10 -36.11 25.69
CA SER A 467 -36.52 -36.24 27.10
C SER A 467 -38.03 -36.42 27.30
N ASP A 468 -38.85 -36.05 26.30
CA ASP A 468 -40.32 -36.10 26.39
C ASP A 468 -40.96 -37.44 25.94
N TYR A 469 -40.17 -38.47 25.63
CA TYR A 469 -40.66 -39.78 25.17
C TYR A 469 -40.43 -40.96 26.12
N ASN A 470 -40.16 -40.71 27.40
CA ASN A 470 -40.09 -41.77 28.43
C ASN A 470 -40.86 -41.40 29.69
N VAL A 471 -42.20 -41.45 29.64
CA VAL A 471 -43.09 -41.65 30.80
C VAL A 471 -44.22 -42.60 30.43
#